data_AF-A0A933GD93-F1
#
_entry.id   AF-A0A933GD93-F1
#
_cell.length_a   1.000
_cell.length_b   1.000
_cell.length_c   1.000
_cell.angle_alpha   90.00
_cell.angle_beta   90.00
_cell.angle_gamma   90.00
#
_symmetry.space_group_name_H-M   'P 1'
#
loop_
_entity.id
_entity.type
_entity.pdbx_description
1 polymer ?
#
loop_
_entity_poly.entity_id
_entity_poly.type
_entity_poly.pdbx_seq_one_letter_code
_entity_poly.pdbx_strand_id
1 'polypeptide(L)' 'PIEKSDRSTPAVFGDYIDVYDIHQAIQDGATVPIYYEARLAKLDLKEEEKPRITARQGEA' A
#
# COMPACT_ATOMS: atom_id res chain seq x y z
N PRO A 1 -2.80 4.36 16.48
CA PRO A 1 -1.79 4.15 15.43
C PRO A 1 -0.77 3.09 15.88
N ILE A 2 -0.83 1.89 15.33
CA ILE A 2 0.26 0.93 15.53
C ILE A 2 1.33 1.34 14.53
N GLU A 3 2.32 2.11 15.00
CA GLU A 3 3.48 2.45 14.19
C GLU A 3 4.14 1.15 13.71
N LYS A 4 4.22 0.98 12.38
CA LYS A 4 4.89 -0.17 11.74
C LYS A 4 6.41 -0.17 11.99
N SER A 5 6.94 0.89 12.58
CA SER A 5 8.35 1.13 12.84
C SER A 5 8.92 0.25 13.94
N ASP A 6 8.09 -0.25 14.87
CA ASP A 6 8.55 -0.95 16.09
C ASP A 6 8.43 -2.49 16.00
N ARG A 7 8.33 -3.02 14.77
CA ARG A 7 8.25 -4.47 14.52
C ARG A 7 9.32 -4.89 13.54
N SER A 8 10.58 -4.73 13.95
CA SER A 8 11.70 -5.34 13.25
C SER A 8 11.76 -6.82 13.62
N THR A 9 11.22 -7.69 12.75
CA THR A 9 11.35 -9.14 12.93
C THR A 9 12.82 -9.60 13.00
N PRO A 10 13.78 -9.03 12.25
CA PRO A 10 15.19 -9.39 12.41
C PRO A 10 15.78 -9.03 13.78
N ALA A 11 15.31 -7.96 14.42
CA ALA A 11 15.86 -7.52 15.71
C ALA A 11 15.64 -8.54 16.85
N VAL A 12 14.61 -9.39 16.71
CA VAL A 12 14.28 -10.44 17.69
C VAL A 12 14.80 -11.81 17.24
N PHE A 13 14.74 -12.10 15.94
CA PHE A 13 14.99 -13.45 15.42
C PHE A 13 16.33 -13.62 14.70
N GLY A 14 17.09 -12.55 14.50
CA GLY A 14 18.36 -12.56 13.78
C GLY A 14 18.17 -12.56 12.26
N ASP A 15 19.19 -13.05 11.55
CA ASP A 15 19.23 -13.07 10.09
C ASP A 15 18.24 -14.08 9.50
N TYR A 16 17.73 -13.78 8.31
CA TYR A 16 16.91 -14.72 7.56
C TYR A 16 17.76 -15.92 7.12
N ILE A 17 17.31 -17.14 7.47
CA ILE A 17 17.94 -18.39 7.03
C ILE A 17 17.70 -18.62 5.54
N ASP A 18 16.48 -18.31 5.09
CA ASP A 18 16.06 -18.36 3.70
C ASP A 18 14.96 -17.32 3.46
N VAL A 19 14.91 -16.77 2.25
CA VAL A 19 13.89 -15.80 1.84
C VAL A 19 13.27 -16.30 0.55
N TYR A 20 11.99 -16.63 0.62
CA TYR A 20 11.22 -17.00 -0.55
C TYR A 20 10.39 -15.80 -1.01
N ASP A 21 10.83 -15.18 -2.10
CA ASP A 21 10.17 -13.98 -2.62
C ASP A 21 8.98 -14.31 -3.54
N ILE A 22 8.20 -13.28 -3.87
CA ILE A 22 7.05 -13.42 -4.76
C ILE A 22 7.46 -13.74 -6.21
N HIS A 23 8.68 -13.38 -6.63
CA HIS A 23 9.17 -13.67 -7.98
C HIS A 23 9.43 -15.17 -8.15
N GLN A 24 10.09 -15.80 -7.18
CA GLN A 24 10.29 -17.25 -7.10
C GLN A 24 8.94 -17.97 -7.07
N ALA A 25 7.99 -17.49 -6.25
CA ALA A 25 6.63 -18.04 -6.18
C ALA A 25 5.87 -18.00 -7.51
N ILE A 26 6.15 -17.02 -8.38
CA ILE A 26 5.56 -16.93 -9.72
C ILE A 26 6.27 -17.89 -10.68
N GLN A 27 7.61 -17.97 -10.63
CA GLN A 27 8.40 -18.85 -11.50
C GLN A 27 8.08 -20.33 -11.29
N ASP A 28 7.88 -20.73 -10.03
CA ASP A 28 7.56 -22.11 -9.68
C ASP A 28 6.07 -22.45 -9.90
N GLY A 29 5.26 -21.46 -10.29
CA GLY A 29 3.82 -21.63 -10.48
C GLY A 29 3.03 -21.83 -9.17
N ALA A 30 3.65 -21.59 -8.02
CA ALA A 30 3.00 -21.64 -6.71
C ALA A 30 1.95 -20.52 -6.54
N THR A 31 2.11 -19.42 -7.29
CA THR A 31 1.18 -18.28 -7.32
C THR A 31 0.89 -17.84 -8.75
N VAL A 32 -0.30 -17.26 -8.96
CA VAL A 32 -0.65 -16.61 -10.23
C VAL A 32 -0.18 -15.15 -10.23
N PRO A 33 0.26 -14.59 -11.37
CA PRO A 33 0.71 -13.20 -11.44
C PRO A 33 -0.37 -12.21 -11.01
N ILE A 34 0.02 -11.25 -10.16
CA ILE A 34 -0.88 -10.21 -9.66
C ILE A 34 -0.75 -8.98 -10.57
N TYR A 35 -1.83 -8.62 -11.26
CA TYR A 35 -1.91 -7.39 -12.05
C TYR A 35 -2.72 -6.35 -11.28
N TYR A 36 -2.07 -5.23 -10.94
CA TYR A 36 -2.75 -4.09 -10.34
C TYR A 36 -2.97 -3.00 -11.37
N GLU A 37 -4.23 -2.71 -11.67
CA GLU A 37 -4.61 -1.47 -12.33
C GLU A 37 -4.80 -0.40 -11.26
N ALA A 38 -4.09 0.73 -11.40
CA ALA A 38 -4.34 1.90 -10.56
C ALA A 38 -5.74 2.45 -10.87
N ARG A 39 -6.74 2.05 -10.08
CA ARG A 39 -8.07 2.65 -10.15
C ARG A 39 -8.04 4.02 -9.48
N LEU A 40 -7.91 5.08 -10.28
CA LEU A 40 -8.36 6.40 -9.84
C LEU A 40 -9.89 6.33 -9.76
N ALA A 41 -10.42 6.13 -8.55
CA ALA A 41 -11.83 6.42 -8.30
C ALA A 41 -12.04 7.90 -8.65
N LYS A 42 -12.71 8.18 -9.77
CA LYS A 42 -13.17 9.53 -10.07
C LYS A 42 -14.17 9.87 -8.98
N LEU A 43 -13.74 10.68 -8.01
CA LEU A 43 -14.63 11.23 -7.01
C LEU A 43 -15.50 12.26 -7.77
N ASP A 44 -16.66 11.83 -8.28
CA ASP A 44 -17.65 12.75 -8.83
C ASP A 44 -18.20 13.57 -7.66
N LEU A 45 -17.49 14.65 -7.33
CA LEU A 45 -17.92 15.64 -6.37
C LEU A 45 -19.16 16.32 -6.94
N LYS A 46 -20.29 16.14 -6.26
CA LYS A 46 -21.49 16.96 -6.50
C LYS A 46 -21.07 18.43 -6.45
N GLU A 47 -21.50 19.23 -7.42
CA GLU A 47 -21.11 20.65 -7.52
C GLU A 47 -21.37 21.44 -6.23
N GLU A 48 -22.38 21.00 -5.47
CA GLU A 48 -22.79 21.53 -4.17
C GLU A 48 -21.71 21.39 -3.08
N GLU A 49 -20.81 20.40 -3.17
CA GLU A 49 -19.77 20.13 -2.17
C GLU A 49 -18.37 20.63 -2.55
N LYS A 50 -18.16 21.00 -3.83
CA LYS A 50 -16.93 21.65 -4.32
C LYS A 50 -16.49 22.87 -3.49
N PRO A 51 -17.37 23.80 -3.07
CA PRO A 51 -16.93 24.98 -2.32
C PRO A 51 -16.48 24.65 -0.87
N ARG A 52 -16.93 23.53 -0.29
CA ARG A 52 -16.56 23.15 1.10
C ARG A 52 -15.14 22.63 1.23
N ILE A 53 -14.63 21.96 0.19
CA ILE A 53 -13.30 21.34 0.21
C ILE A 53 -12.18 22.31 -0.17
N THR A 54 -12.45 23.28 -1.06
CA THR A 54 -11.47 24.31 -1.45
C THR A 54 -11.06 25.18 -0.26
N ALA A 55 -11.96 25.39 0.70
CA ALA A 55 -11.66 26.15 1.92
C ALA A 55 -10.65 25.50 2.87
N ARG A 56 -10.33 24.20 2.70
CA ARG A 56 -9.44 23.44 3.61
C ARG A 56 -8.05 23.16 3.05
N GLN A 57 -7.81 23.37 1.76
CA GLN A 57 -6.53 23.08 1.10
C GLN A 57 -5.60 24.31 0.97
N GLY A 58 -5.90 25.41 1.66
CA GLY A 58 -5.15 26.66 1.60
C GLY A 58 -4.17 26.90 2.76
N GLU A 59 -3.93 25.92 3.64
CA GLU A 59 -2.96 26.05 4.73
C GLU A 59 -2.00 24.85 4.74
N ALA A 60 -0.91 24.97 3.96
CA ALA A 60 0.35 24.29 4.16
C ALA A 60 1.46 25.08 3.47
#